data_AF-A0AAQ0JJD7-F1
#
_entry.id   AF-A0AAQ0JJD7-F1
#
_cell.length_a   1.000
_cell.length_b   1.000
_cell.length_c   1.000
_cell.angle_alpha   90.00
_cell.angle_beta   90.00
_cell.angle_gamma   90.00
#
_symmetry.space_group_name_H-M   'P 1'
#
loop_
_entity.id
_entity.type
_entity.pdbx_description
1 polymer ?
#
loop_
_entity_poly.entity_id
_entity_poly.type
_entity_poly.pdbx_seq_one_letter_code
_entity_poly.pdbx_strand_id
1 'polypeptide(L)' 'MSTTLDPRDALPVRDGTSLIAYLHILKKAHAALVGHDKAHQRFSEIVTRGQARQYIEELMPSLLRAREAHRQRRHGGKHR' A
#
# COMPACT_ATOMS: atom_id res chain seq x y z
N MET A 1 10.28 -13.35 13.38
CA MET A 1 8.86 -13.13 13.03
C MET A 1 8.08 -13.11 14.33
N SER A 2 7.64 -11.94 14.81
CA SER A 2 6.78 -11.88 16.00
C SER A 2 5.39 -12.38 15.62
N THR A 3 5.05 -13.57 16.11
CA THR A 3 3.76 -14.24 15.92
C THR A 3 2.74 -13.87 16.99
N THR A 4 3.02 -12.87 17.82
CA THR A 4 2.01 -12.28 18.71
C THR A 4 1.07 -11.42 17.88
N LEU A 5 -0.13 -11.94 17.64
CA LEU A 5 -1.26 -11.17 17.14
C LEU A 5 -1.47 -9.99 18.09
N ASP A 6 -1.16 -8.77 17.64
CA ASP A 6 -1.50 -7.56 18.41
C ASP A 6 -3.02 -7.55 18.56
N PRO A 7 -3.59 -7.49 19.78
CA PRO A 7 -5.03 -7.38 19.97
C PRO A 7 -5.68 -6.24 19.17
N ARG A 8 -4.89 -5.21 18.81
CA ARG A 8 -5.32 -4.09 17.96
C ARG A 8 -5.55 -4.48 16.50
N ASP A 9 -4.95 -5.56 16.02
CA ASP A 9 -5.13 -6.03 14.63
C ASP A 9 -6.57 -6.48 14.38
N ALA A 10 -7.31 -6.90 15.41
CA ALA A 10 -8.72 -7.25 15.32
C ALA A 10 -9.66 -6.02 15.30
N LEU A 11 -9.16 -4.82 15.61
CA LEU A 11 -9.99 -3.61 15.62
C LEU A 11 -10.36 -3.19 14.19
N PRO A 12 -11.58 -2.66 13.97
CA PRO A 12 -11.99 -2.20 12.66
C PRO A 12 -11.19 -0.97 12.22
N VAL A 13 -10.97 -0.84 10.91
CA VAL A 13 -10.57 0.42 10.30
C VAL A 13 -11.82 1.29 10.21
N ARG A 14 -11.84 2.38 10.99
CA ARG A 14 -12.98 3.32 10.99
C ARG A 14 -12.81 4.37 9.90
N ASP A 15 -13.92 4.75 9.29
CA ASP A 15 -13.99 5.89 8.39
C ASP A 15 -13.60 7.20 9.11
N GLY A 16 -13.10 8.18 8.35
CA GLY A 16 -12.67 9.47 8.90
C GLY A 16 -11.36 9.44 9.68
N THR A 17 -10.67 8.30 9.75
CA THR A 17 -9.33 8.20 10.37
C THR A 17 -8.21 8.55 9.40
N SER A 18 -7.06 8.99 9.92
CA SER A 18 -5.84 9.18 9.11
C SER A 18 -5.38 7.87 8.44
N LEU A 19 -5.68 6.73 9.06
CA LEU A 19 -5.37 5.41 8.51
C LEU A 19 -6.12 5.14 7.20
N ILE A 20 -7.45 5.32 7.15
CA ILE A 20 -8.21 5.05 5.92
C ILE A 20 -7.79 6.02 4.79
N ALA A 21 -7.51 7.28 5.13
CA ALA A 21 -6.98 8.26 4.17
C ALA A 21 -5.62 7.82 3.60
N TYR A 22 -4.72 7.34 4.46
CA TYR A 22 -3.43 6.79 4.04
C TYR A 22 -3.60 5.57 3.13
N LEU A 23 -4.49 4.64 3.51
CA LEU A 23 -4.79 3.46 2.69
C LEU A 23 -5.36 3.86 1.31
N HIS A 24 -6.17 4.92 1.22
CA HIS A 24 -6.66 5.42 -0.08
C HIS A 24 -5.53 5.93 -0.98
N ILE A 25 -4.50 6.57 -0.43
CA ILE A 25 -3.31 6.98 -1.19
C ILE A 25 -2.58 5.75 -1.71
N LEU A 26 -2.41 4.74 -0.86
CA LEU A 26 -1.81 3.47 -1.27
C LEU A 26 -2.64 2.74 -2.33
N LYS A 27 -3.97 2.77 -2.24
CA LYS A 27 -4.85 2.22 -3.28
C LYS A 27 -4.60 2.84 -4.65
N LYS A 28 -4.43 4.17 -4.71
CA LYS A 28 -4.11 4.87 -5.97
C LYS A 28 -2.78 4.41 -6.55
N ALA A 29 -1.77 4.28 -5.70
CA ALA A 29 -0.45 3.79 -6.12
C ALA A 29 -0.50 2.31 -6.55
N HIS A 30 -1.27 1.48 -5.85
CA HIS A 30 -1.53 0.09 -6.21
C HIS A 30 -2.24 0.00 -7.56
N ALA A 31 -3.25 0.83 -7.81
CA ALA A 31 -3.96 0.89 -9.08
C ALA A 31 -3.03 1.23 -10.25
N ALA A 32 -2.04 2.10 -10.04
CA ALA A 32 -1.03 2.40 -11.06
C ALA A 32 -0.09 1.21 -11.36
N LEU A 33 0.04 0.26 -10.43
CA LEU A 33 0.86 -0.95 -10.63
C LEU A 33 0.07 -2.11 -11.26
N VAL A 34 -1.16 -2.36 -10.81
CA VAL A 34 -1.91 -3.59 -11.16
C VAL A 34 -3.23 -3.34 -11.89
N GLY A 35 -3.60 -2.08 -12.09
CA GLY A 35 -4.90 -1.66 -12.63
C GLY A 35 -5.92 -1.34 -11.53
N HIS A 36 -6.90 -0.50 -11.88
CA HIS A 36 -7.89 0.02 -10.95
C HIS A 36 -8.72 -1.08 -10.28
N ASP A 37 -9.22 -2.05 -11.05
CA ASP A 37 -10.19 -3.03 -10.54
C ASP A 37 -9.55 -4.00 -9.54
N LYS A 38 -8.36 -4.52 -9.85
CA LYS A 38 -7.61 -5.38 -8.92
C LYS A 38 -7.23 -4.65 -7.64
N ALA A 39 -6.83 -3.38 -7.76
CA ALA A 39 -6.51 -2.57 -6.59
C ALA A 39 -7.76 -2.27 -5.74
N HIS A 40 -8.90 -2.02 -6.39
CA HIS A 40 -10.16 -1.77 -5.68
C HIS A 40 -10.68 -3.03 -4.99
N GLN A 41 -10.64 -4.18 -5.65
CA GLN A 41 -11.02 -5.48 -5.07
C GLN A 41 -10.21 -5.76 -3.81
N ARG A 42 -8.88 -5.73 -3.90
CA ARG A 42 -8.01 -5.98 -2.73
C ARG A 42 -8.24 -4.95 -1.61
N PHE A 43 -8.49 -3.69 -1.95
CA PHE A 43 -8.78 -2.66 -0.96
C PHE A 43 -10.10 -2.90 -0.21
N SER A 44 -11.12 -3.43 -0.89
CA SER A 44 -12.42 -3.73 -0.27
C SER A 44 -12.36 -4.83 0.79
N GLU A 45 -11.31 -5.65 0.78
CA GLU A 45 -11.07 -6.72 1.77
C GLU A 45 -10.51 -6.18 3.11
N ILE A 46 -10.12 -4.90 3.17
CA ILE A 46 -9.52 -4.30 4.36
C ILE A 46 -10.63 -3.81 5.29
N VAL A 47 -10.94 -4.62 6.29
CA VAL A 47 -11.93 -4.32 7.33
C VAL A 47 -11.26 -4.05 8.67
N THR A 48 -10.15 -4.73 8.96
CA THR A 48 -9.44 -4.66 10.24
C THR A 48 -8.07 -4.00 10.12
N ARG A 49 -7.53 -3.52 11.24
CA ARG A 49 -6.19 -2.95 11.30
C ARG A 49 -5.11 -3.96 10.92
N GLY A 50 -5.29 -5.23 11.25
CA GLY A 50 -4.37 -6.31 10.84
C GLY A 50 -4.35 -6.48 9.33
N GLN A 51 -5.52 -6.45 8.68
CA GLN A 51 -5.61 -6.48 7.22
C GLN A 51 -4.99 -5.24 6.58
N ALA A 52 -5.18 -4.06 7.19
CA ALA A 52 -4.52 -2.83 6.73
C ALA A 52 -3.00 -2.93 6.82
N ARG A 53 -2.48 -3.45 7.94
CA ARG A 53 -1.05 -3.70 8.14
C ARG A 53 -0.52 -4.67 7.09
N GLN A 54 -1.18 -5.80 6.90
CA GLN A 54 -0.82 -6.79 5.88
C GLN A 54 -0.81 -6.17 4.48
N TYR A 55 -1.84 -5.40 4.13
CA TYR A 55 -1.90 -4.71 2.83
C TYR A 55 -0.71 -3.75 2.62
N ILE A 56 -0.32 -3.01 3.66
CA ILE A 56 0.85 -2.12 3.61
C ILE A 56 2.14 -2.94 3.44
N GLU A 57 2.34 -3.97 4.26
CA GLU A 57 3.54 -4.82 4.24
C GLU A 57 3.74 -5.52 2.89
N GLU A 58 2.66 -6.02 2.29
CA GLU A 58 2.67 -6.67 0.98
C GLU A 58 2.96 -5.68 -0.17
N LEU A 59 2.37 -4.48 -0.11
CA LEU A 59 2.43 -3.52 -1.21
C LEU A 59 3.73 -2.70 -1.21
N MET A 60 4.28 -2.37 -0.04
CA MET A 60 5.38 -1.41 0.09
C MET A 60 6.63 -1.79 -0.73
N PRO A 61 7.10 -3.06 -0.74
CA PRO A 61 8.27 -3.44 -1.52
C PRO A 61 8.11 -3.19 -3.03
N SER A 62 6.90 -3.34 -3.56
CA SER A 62 6.60 -3.10 -4.98
C SER A 62 6.59 -1.61 -5.30
N LEU A 63 5.99 -0.79 -4.42
CA LEU A 63 6.01 0.67 -4.56
C LEU A 63 7.42 1.25 -4.50
N LEU A 64 8.26 0.77 -3.58
CA LEU A 64 9.65 1.21 -3.46
C LEU A 64 10.45 0.88 -4.71
N ARG A 65 10.30 -0.34 -5.25
CA ARG A 65 10.94 -0.75 -6.51
C ARG A 65 10.48 0.12 -7.70
N ALA A 66 9.18 0.37 -7.82
CA ALA A 66 8.65 1.23 -8.88
C ALA A 66 9.18 2.68 -8.77
N ARG A 67 9.26 3.22 -7.54
CA ARG A 67 9.85 4.54 -7.28
C ARG A 67 11.33 4.59 -7.66
N GLU A 68 12.10 3.55 -7.35
CA GLU A 68 13.52 3.46 -7.68
C GLU A 68 13.73 3.41 -9.21
N ALA A 69 13.00 2.54 -9.91
CA ALA A 69 13.03 2.47 -11.37
C ALA A 69 12.69 3.81 -12.03
N HIS A 70 11.70 4.53 -11.49
CA HIS A 70 11.36 5.87 -11.96
C HIS A 70 12.50 6.88 -11.72
N ARG A 71 13.20 6.83 -10.58
CA ARG A 71 14.38 7.69 -10.34
C ARG A 71 15.51 7.40 -11.32
N GLN A 72 15.84 6.13 -11.53
CA GLN A 72 16.92 5.73 -12.45
C GLN A 72 16.66 6.22 -13.88
N ARG A 73 15.41 6.12 -14.37
CA ARG A 73 15.01 6.64 -15.69
C ARG A 73 15.21 8.16 -15.82
N ARG A 74 15.04 8.93 -14.73
CA ARG A 74 15.25 10.39 -14.74
C ARG A 74 16.72 10.79 -14.66
N HIS A 75 17.55 10.00 -13.99
CA HIS A 75 18.99 10.28 -13.85
C HIS A 75 19.82 9.86 -15.07
N GLY A 76 19.32 8.96 -15.92
CA GLY A 76 19.98 8.59 -17.19
C GLY A 76 19.91 9.65 -18.31
N GLY A 77 19.17 10.75 -18.12
CA GLY A 77 19.00 11.80 -19.13
C GLY A 77 20.03 12.94 -19.07
N LYS A 78 21.05 12.87 -18.20
CA LYS A 78 21.98 13.98 -17.94
C LYS A 78 23.45 13.63 -18.18
N HIS A 79 23.71 12.86 -19.23
CA HIS A 79 25.03 12.75 -19.87
C HIS A 79 24.83 12.77 -21.38
N ARG A 80 24.77 13.99 -21.94
CA ARG A 80 25.08 14.26 -23.33
C ARG A 80 25.92 15.53 -23.37
#